data_AF-A0A3B0QC18-F1
#
_entry.id   AF-A0A3B0QC18-F1
#
_cell.length_a   1.000
_cell.length_b   1.000
_cell.length_c   1.000
_cell.angle_alpha   90.00
_cell.angle_beta   90.00
_cell.angle_gamma   90.00
#
_symmetry.space_group_name_H-M   'P 1'
#
loop_
_entity.id
_entity.type
_entity.pdbx_description
1 polymer ?
#
loop_
_entity_poly.entity_id
_entity_poly.type
_entity_poly.pdbx_seq_one_letter_code
_entity_poly.pdbx_strand_id
1 'polypeptide(L)'
;MILSLKHLNKYLPKIKLEVNELEKALNELGFEVEEIKPFSNVKGVVFAEVLNVFQNPNSDRLDVVELNTKNGQITIQTNNRILQKGNLVICFPVGASKDGVEFKEVELKGYKSQGMLASW
;
A
#
# COMPACT_ATOMS: atom_id res chain seq x y z
N MET A 1 -4.76 -22.59 4.75
CA MET A 1 -5.63 -21.86 3.78
C MET A 1 -5.84 -20.45 4.31
N ILE A 2 -5.80 -19.40 3.47
CA ILE A 2 -6.08 -18.02 3.91
C ILE A 2 -7.42 -17.58 3.36
N LEU A 3 -8.25 -16.96 4.20
CA LEU A 3 -9.58 -16.49 3.84
C LEU A 3 -9.80 -15.06 4.34
N SER A 4 -10.51 -14.26 3.54
CA SER A 4 -10.93 -12.92 3.93
C SER A 4 -12.29 -12.98 4.61
N LEU A 5 -12.40 -12.52 5.86
CA LEU A 5 -13.68 -12.39 6.56
C LEU A 5 -14.70 -11.58 5.74
N LYS A 6 -14.23 -10.49 5.10
CA LYS A 6 -15.07 -9.67 4.23
C LYS A 6 -15.62 -10.46 3.03
N HIS A 7 -14.82 -11.36 2.47
CA HIS A 7 -15.26 -12.20 1.36
C HIS A 7 -16.25 -13.28 1.81
N LEU A 8 -15.97 -13.94 2.95
CA LEU A 8 -16.86 -14.97 3.51
C LEU A 8 -18.25 -14.41 3.85
N ASN A 9 -18.31 -13.23 4.47
CA ASN A 9 -19.57 -12.57 4.81
C ASN A 9 -20.46 -12.28 3.57
N LYS A 10 -19.92 -12.27 2.34
CA LYS A 10 -20.74 -12.14 1.12
C LYS A 10 -21.61 -13.37 0.85
N TYR A 11 -21.20 -14.56 1.30
CA TYR A 11 -21.92 -15.82 1.10
C TYR A 11 -22.91 -16.12 2.23
N LEU A 12 -22.85 -15.37 3.34
CA LEU A 12 -23.69 -15.56 4.52
C LEU A 12 -24.51 -14.29 4.80
N PRO A 13 -25.37 -13.82 3.88
CA PRO A 13 -26.04 -12.52 4.00
C PRO A 13 -26.97 -12.38 5.23
N LYS A 14 -27.35 -13.50 5.86
CA LYS A 14 -28.21 -13.54 7.05
C LYS A 14 -27.42 -13.60 8.37
N ILE A 15 -26.10 -13.78 8.30
CA ILE A 15 -25.22 -13.95 9.46
C ILE A 15 -24.02 -13.03 9.25
N LYS A 16 -23.89 -12.00 10.08
CA LYS A 16 -22.69 -11.18 10.09
C LYS A 16 -21.69 -11.81 11.05
N LEU A 17 -20.70 -12.49 10.52
CA LEU A 17 -19.64 -13.09 11.32
C LEU A 17 -18.64 -12.00 11.74
N GLU A 18 -18.43 -11.88 13.04
CA GLU A 18 -17.28 -11.16 13.60
C GLU A 18 -16.07 -12.12 13.70
N VAL A 19 -14.87 -11.55 13.81
CA VAL A 19 -13.60 -12.31 13.81
C VAL A 19 -13.59 -13.45 14.83
N ASN A 20 -13.93 -13.14 16.09
CA ASN A 20 -13.88 -14.13 17.18
C ASN A 20 -14.93 -15.23 17.03
N GLU A 21 -16.09 -14.91 16.45
CA GLU A 21 -17.16 -15.88 16.22
C GLU A 21 -16.79 -16.85 15.10
N LEU A 22 -16.18 -16.34 14.02
CA LEU A 22 -15.68 -17.15 12.94
C LEU A 22 -14.58 -18.10 13.41
N GLU A 23 -13.62 -17.58 14.18
CA GLU A 23 -12.53 -18.38 14.74
C GLU A 23 -13.06 -19.55 15.56
N LYS A 24 -13.97 -19.27 16.48
CA LYS A 24 -14.60 -20.29 17.32
C LYS A 24 -15.35 -21.33 16.47
N ALA A 25 -16.18 -20.89 15.53
CA ALA A 25 -16.95 -21.80 14.69
C ALA A 25 -16.06 -22.70 13.81
N LEU A 26 -14.97 -22.16 13.26
CA LEU A 26 -14.02 -22.95 12.46
C LEU A 26 -13.35 -24.02 13.33
N ASN A 27 -12.84 -23.65 14.51
CA ASN A 27 -12.21 -24.60 15.43
C ASN A 27 -13.21 -25.69 15.90
N GLU A 28 -14.46 -25.34 16.21
CA GLU A 28 -15.51 -26.29 16.58
C GLU A 28 -15.86 -27.28 15.45
N LEU A 29 -15.74 -26.85 14.19
CA LEU A 29 -15.91 -27.70 13.01
C LEU A 29 -14.68 -28.56 12.68
N GLY A 30 -13.59 -28.43 13.44
CA GLY A 30 -12.32 -29.12 13.21
C GLY A 30 -11.41 -28.44 12.19
N PHE A 31 -11.70 -27.19 11.81
CA PHE A 31 -10.83 -26.35 10.99
C PHE A 31 -9.99 -25.45 11.90
N GLU A 32 -8.76 -25.88 12.19
CA GLU A 32 -7.85 -25.12 13.04
C GLU A 32 -7.54 -23.74 12.45
N VAL A 33 -7.60 -22.71 13.29
CA VAL A 33 -7.24 -21.34 12.93
C VAL A 33 -5.87 -21.01 13.52
N GLU A 34 -4.86 -20.99 12.66
CA GLU A 34 -3.46 -20.73 13.07
C GLU A 34 -3.19 -19.25 13.35
N GLU A 35 -3.75 -18.34 12.56
CA GLU A 35 -3.48 -16.90 12.66
C GLU A 35 -4.68 -16.07 12.21
N ILE A 36 -4.91 -14.97 12.93
CA ILE A 36 -5.80 -13.90 12.53
C ILE A 36 -5.01 -12.61 12.48
N LYS A 37 -4.99 -11.96 11.31
CA LYS A 37 -4.32 -10.68 11.12
C LYS A 37 -5.19 -9.66 10.40
N PRO A 38 -5.13 -8.38 10.80
CA PRO A 38 -5.73 -7.31 10.01
C PRO A 38 -5.04 -7.23 8.64
N PHE A 39 -5.77 -6.76 7.63
CA PHE A 39 -5.26 -6.70 6.26
C PHE A 39 -4.04 -5.79 6.11
N SER A 40 -4.07 -4.62 6.75
CA SER A 40 -2.97 -3.65 6.71
C SER A 40 -3.17 -2.56 7.78
N ASN A 41 -2.08 -2.06 8.37
CA ASN A 41 -2.09 -0.88 9.23
C ASN A 41 -1.48 0.32 8.49
N VAL A 42 -2.30 0.98 7.67
CA VAL A 42 -1.88 2.11 6.82
C VAL A 42 -2.85 3.28 6.94
N LYS A 43 -2.35 4.51 6.79
CA LYS A 43 -3.15 5.75 6.78
C LYS A 43 -2.67 6.70 5.68
N GLY A 44 -3.59 7.45 5.09
CA GLY A 44 -3.27 8.53 4.16
C GLY A 44 -2.78 8.11 2.77
N VAL A 45 -2.92 6.82 2.41
CA VAL A 45 -2.51 6.31 1.10
C VAL A 45 -3.41 6.86 0.00
N VAL A 46 -2.84 7.18 -1.16
CA VAL A 46 -3.59 7.73 -2.30
C VAL A 46 -3.23 7.01 -3.60
N PHE A 47 -4.14 7.07 -4.57
CA PHE A 47 -3.83 6.76 -5.95
C PHE A 47 -3.10 7.93 -6.61
N ALA A 48 -2.20 7.59 -7.53
CA ALA A 48 -1.43 8.55 -8.31
C ALA A 48 -1.24 8.06 -9.74
N GLU A 49 -1.28 8.98 -10.70
CA GLU A 49 -0.91 8.71 -12.09
C GLU A 49 0.56 9.08 -12.32
N VAL A 50 1.33 8.20 -12.94
CA VAL A 50 2.72 8.48 -13.32
C VAL A 50 2.74 9.41 -14.52
N LEU A 51 3.23 10.64 -14.32
CA LEU A 51 3.38 11.64 -15.37
C LEU A 51 4.66 11.45 -16.18
N ASN A 52 5.75 11.10 -15.48
CA ASN A 52 7.07 10.94 -16.07
C ASN A 52 7.96 10.04 -15.19
N VAL A 53 8.91 9.35 -15.81
CA VAL A 53 9.93 8.53 -15.14
C VAL A 53 11.25 8.77 -15.83
N PHE A 54 12.29 9.11 -15.07
CA PHE A 54 13.65 9.21 -15.57
C PHE A 54 14.66 8.74 -14.53
N GLN A 55 15.80 8.22 -14.97
CA GLN A 55 16.87 7.82 -14.06
C GLN A 55 17.47 9.05 -13.37
N ASN A 56 17.68 8.97 -12.05
CA ASN A 56 18.37 10.02 -11.31
C ASN A 56 19.82 10.17 -11.84
N PRO A 57 20.23 11.34 -12.36
CA PRO A 57 21.59 11.55 -12.88
C PRO A 57 22.71 11.30 -11.87
N ASN A 58 22.41 11.42 -10.57
CA ASN A 58 23.35 11.23 -9.46
C ASN A 58 23.26 9.82 -8.84
N SER A 59 22.51 8.89 -9.45
CA SER A 59 22.40 7.51 -8.99
C SER A 59 22.22 6.49 -10.12
N ASP A 60 22.93 5.38 -10.01
CA ASP A 60 22.78 4.20 -10.85
C ASP A 60 21.52 3.37 -10.51
N ARG A 61 20.92 3.59 -9.34
CA ARG A 61 19.86 2.73 -8.76
C ARG A 61 18.50 3.41 -8.57
N LEU A 62 18.44 4.74 -8.64
CA LEU A 62 17.21 5.47 -8.36
C LEU A 62 16.61 6.03 -9.64
N ASP A 63 15.30 5.90 -9.76
CA ASP A 63 14.50 6.60 -10.73
C ASP A 63 13.70 7.69 -10.02
N VAL A 64 13.57 8.84 -10.69
CA VAL A 64 12.73 9.96 -10.28
C VAL A 64 11.39 9.82 -10.98
N VAL A 65 10.33 9.73 -10.19
CA VAL A 65 8.96 9.52 -10.67
C VAL A 65 8.14 10.76 -10.33
N GLU A 66 7.66 11.42 -11.37
CA GLU A 66 6.71 12.53 -11.24
C GLU A 66 5.30 11.97 -11.26
N LEU A 67 4.52 12.31 -10.24
CA LEU A 67 3.21 11.73 -9.96
C LEU A 67 2.16 12.82 -9.89
N ASN A 68 0.98 12.57 -10.47
CA ASN A 68 -0.22 13.37 -10.25
C ASN A 68 -1.10 12.68 -9.23
N THR A 69 -1.41 13.37 -8.13
CA THR A 69 -2.31 12.87 -7.08
C THR A 69 -3.53 13.76 -6.93
N LYS A 70 -4.53 13.31 -6.17
CA LYS A 70 -5.67 14.17 -5.79
C LYS A 70 -5.28 15.43 -5.02
N ASN A 71 -4.08 15.46 -4.42
CA ASN A 71 -3.58 16.57 -3.61
C ASN A 71 -2.58 17.45 -4.39
N GLY A 72 -2.37 17.20 -5.68
CA GLY A 72 -1.39 17.88 -6.52
C GLY A 72 -0.27 16.97 -7.00
N GLN A 73 0.67 17.56 -7.73
CA GLN A 73 1.83 16.85 -8.26
C GLN A 73 2.92 16.71 -7.20
N ILE A 74 3.51 15.53 -7.13
CA ILE A 74 4.61 15.21 -6.21
C ILE A 74 5.69 14.45 -6.96
N THR A 75 6.92 14.51 -6.44
CA THR A 75 8.03 13.69 -6.93
C THR A 75 8.39 12.65 -5.90
N ILE A 76 8.47 11.37 -6.31
CA ILE A 76 8.95 10.27 -5.46
C ILE A 76 10.09 9.57 -6.16
N GLN A 77 11.14 9.24 -5.41
CA GLN A 77 12.22 8.41 -5.92
C GLN A 77 12.04 6.96 -5.50
N THR A 78 12.40 6.04 -6.40
CA THR A 78 12.29 4.60 -6.16
C THR A 78 13.44 3.85 -6.80
N ASN A 79 13.76 2.68 -6.23
CA ASN A 79 14.65 1.71 -6.86
C ASN A 79 13.90 0.76 -7.81
N ASN A 80 12.56 0.84 -7.85
CA ASN A 80 11.74 -0.01 -8.69
C ASN A 80 11.62 0.58 -10.11
N ARG A 81 12.27 -0.06 -11.08
CA ARG A 81 12.42 0.41 -12.47
C ARG A 81 11.35 -0.07 -13.45
N ILE A 82 10.21 -0.57 -12.94
CA ILE A 82 9.14 -1.08 -13.79
C ILE A 82 8.12 -0.02 -14.19
N LEU A 83 8.19 1.17 -13.57
CA LEU A 83 7.19 2.23 -13.75
C LEU A 83 7.33 2.93 -15.09
N GLN A 84 6.18 3.25 -15.68
CA GLN A 84 6.07 3.94 -16.96
C GLN A 84 5.01 5.03 -16.88
N LYS A 85 5.13 6.04 -17.74
CA LYS A 85 4.12 7.09 -17.90
C LYS A 85 2.73 6.49 -18.15
N GLY A 86 1.72 7.04 -17.48
CA GLY A 86 0.33 6.60 -17.54
C GLY A 86 0.01 5.43 -16.58
N ASN A 87 0.98 4.90 -15.84
CA ASN A 87 0.68 3.89 -14.81
C ASN A 87 -0.15 4.51 -13.68
N LEU A 88 -1.20 3.82 -13.26
CA LEU A 88 -1.93 4.10 -12.04
C LEU A 88 -1.28 3.34 -10.88
N VAL A 89 -0.74 4.07 -9.92
CA VAL A 89 -0.01 3.51 -8.78
C VAL A 89 -0.65 3.96 -7.46
N ILE A 90 -0.21 3.32 -6.38
CA ILE A 90 -0.55 3.70 -5.02
C ILE A 90 0.72 4.26 -4.36
N CYS A 91 0.59 5.38 -3.66
CA CYS A 91 1.72 5.98 -2.94
C CYS A 91 1.31 6.43 -1.54
N PHE A 92 2.32 6.49 -0.67
CA PHE A 92 2.29 7.12 0.64
C PHE A 92 2.89 8.53 0.51
N PRO A 93 2.07 9.58 0.32
CA PRO A 93 2.57 10.95 0.30
C PRO A 93 3.06 11.37 1.69
N VAL A 94 3.69 12.53 1.80
CA VAL A 94 4.06 13.13 3.10
C VAL A 94 2.84 13.17 4.03
N GLY A 95 3.02 12.68 5.27
CA GLY A 95 1.96 12.56 6.28
C GLY A 95 1.18 11.24 6.25
N ALA A 96 1.32 10.44 5.18
CA ALA A 96 0.83 9.06 5.20
C ALA A 96 1.69 8.20 6.14
N SER A 97 1.16 7.08 6.62
CA SER A 97 1.89 6.18 7.51
C SER A 97 1.62 4.70 7.25
N LYS A 98 2.61 3.88 7.59
CA LYS A 98 2.55 2.42 7.60
C LYS A 98 3.14 1.92 8.91
N ASP A 99 2.42 1.07 9.63
CA ASP A 99 2.84 0.48 10.90
C ASP A 99 3.32 1.52 11.94
N GLY A 100 2.65 2.69 11.96
CA GLY A 100 2.99 3.80 12.85
C GLY A 100 4.15 4.68 12.38
N VAL A 101 4.84 4.32 11.31
CA VAL A 101 5.92 5.12 10.72
C VAL A 101 5.34 6.09 9.68
N GLU A 102 5.52 7.38 9.92
CA GLU A 102 5.06 8.45 9.02
C GLU A 102 6.11 8.76 7.93
N PHE A 103 5.64 8.90 6.69
CA PHE A 103 6.47 9.28 5.55
C PHE A 103 6.67 10.79 5.48
N LYS A 104 7.91 11.21 5.22
CA LYS A 104 8.34 12.61 5.17
C LYS A 104 9.03 12.92 3.85
N GLU A 105 9.15 14.21 3.53
CA GLU A 105 10.00 14.67 2.43
C GLU A 105 11.47 14.42 2.78
N VAL A 106 12.20 13.78 1.88
CA VAL A 106 13.65 13.56 1.98
C VAL A 106 14.33 13.92 0.68
N GLU A 107 15.61 14.27 0.74
CA GLU A 107 16.44 14.47 -0.45
C GLU A 107 17.33 13.26 -0.66
N LEU A 108 17.22 12.60 -1.81
CA LEU A 108 18.03 11.44 -2.19
C LEU A 108 18.84 11.83 -3.43
N LYS A 109 20.17 11.85 -3.27
CA LYS A 109 21.10 12.10 -4.38
C LYS A 109 20.75 13.36 -5.18
N GLY A 110 20.45 14.46 -4.50
CA GLY A 110 20.18 15.77 -5.11
C GLY A 110 18.77 15.99 -5.64
N TYR A 111 17.85 15.02 -5.46
CA TYR A 111 16.46 15.13 -5.86
C TYR A 111 15.54 14.89 -4.66
N LYS A 112 14.40 15.58 -4.63
CA LYS A 112 13.40 15.40 -3.58
C LYS A 112 12.60 14.11 -3.78
N SER A 113 12.20 13.50 -2.67
CA SER A 113 11.24 12.40 -2.62
C SER A 113 10.21 12.73 -1.56
N GLN A 114 8.98 13.02 -2.00
CA GLN A 114 7.87 13.53 -1.21
C GLN A 114 6.94 12.40 -0.77
N GLY A 115 7.53 11.34 -0.23
CA GLY A 115 6.83 10.12 0.15
C GLY A 115 7.51 8.86 -0.39
N MET A 116 6.73 7.78 -0.46
CA MET A 116 7.17 6.46 -0.93
C MET A 116 6.09 5.80 -1.79
N LEU A 117 6.48 5.11 -2.85
CA LEU A 117 5.57 4.25 -3.61
C LEU A 117 5.19 3.01 -2.78
N ALA A 118 3.94 2.57 -2.89
CA ALA A 118 3.51 1.35 -2.24
C ALA A 118 4.01 0.13 -3.02
N SER A 119 4.40 -0.91 -2.29
CA SER A 119 4.64 -2.26 -2.81
C SER A 119 3.72 -3.24 -2.10
N TRP A 120 3.30 -4.28 -2.81
CA TRP A 120 2.62 -5.44 -2.22
C TRP A 120 3.59 -6.59 -2.01
#